data_AF-A0A956E5M1-F1
#
_entry.id   AF-A0A956E5M1-F1
#
_cell.length_a   1.000
_cell.length_b   1.000
_cell.length_c   1.000
_cell.angle_alpha   90.00
_cell.angle_beta   90.00
_cell.angle_gamma   90.00
#
_symmetry.space_group_name_H-M   'P 1'
#
loop_
_entity.id
_entity.type
_entity.pdbx_description
1 polymer ?
#
loop_
_entity_poly.entity_id
_entity_poly.type
_entity_poly.pdbx_seq_one_letter_code
_entity_poly.pdbx_strand_id
1 'polypeptide(L)'
;MLLDLGRLLLGGVMLYFGAEWLVRGAAGLARAFGVAPLVIGLTVVSYGTSAPELAVSVTAALNGKSDIAVGNVVGSNVANIGLILGVTALIAPPKVDPTLIRREIPWLLIATLSVPLIMLGNQIGRLEGALLTLGAIAFTILTLKTARQGDGEQAELEEIDESRGKLTLFGLFLVGLAMLVLGGDVFVDGAIGVAKRYGMSERVIGLTIVAVGTSLPELAASLVAALRGHSELGVGNVVGSNLFNILLILGVTSLVRPIPTSFQTFPVDLLALGVVTLACAVSMRGARTIGRPEGGFYVVLYAAFIGLVAVFG
;
A
#
# COMPACT_ATOMS: atom_id res chain seq x y z
N MET A 1 -30.72 1.60 2.59
CA MET A 1 -30.32 2.86 1.95
C MET A 1 -29.82 3.82 3.00
N LEU A 2 -30.66 4.27 3.95
CA LEU A 2 -30.22 5.20 5.00
C LEU A 2 -29.07 4.66 5.86
N LEU A 3 -29.13 3.38 6.26
CA LEU A 3 -28.05 2.71 6.98
C LEU A 3 -26.77 2.60 6.15
N ASP A 4 -26.89 2.30 4.86
CA ASP A 4 -25.75 2.12 3.94
C ASP A 4 -25.05 3.46 3.67
N LEU A 5 -25.82 4.53 3.48
CA LEU A 5 -25.32 5.91 3.39
C LEU A 5 -24.70 6.36 4.71
N GLY A 6 -25.29 5.99 5.86
CA GLY A 6 -24.72 6.26 7.18
C GLY A 6 -23.36 5.59 7.37
N ARG A 7 -23.20 4.34 6.90
CA ARG A 7 -21.92 3.63 6.89
C ARG A 7 -20.88 4.30 6.00
N LEU A 8 -21.26 4.72 4.78
CA LEU A 8 -20.36 5.46 3.89
C LEU A 8 -19.83 6.75 4.54
N LEU A 9 -20.73 7.53 5.15
CA LEU A 9 -20.34 8.77 5.84
C LEU A 9 -19.46 8.48 7.05
N LEU A 10 -19.84 7.51 7.90
CA LEU A 10 -19.07 7.14 9.09
C LEU A 10 -17.68 6.61 8.71
N GLY A 11 -17.61 5.68 7.75
CA GLY A 11 -16.36 5.12 7.26
C GLY A 11 -15.45 6.18 6.65
N GLY A 12 -16.01 7.11 5.86
CA GLY A 12 -15.24 8.24 5.30
C GLY A 12 -14.68 9.18 6.37
N VAL A 13 -15.48 9.49 7.40
CA VAL A 13 -15.04 10.27 8.58
C VAL A 13 -13.93 9.53 9.33
N MET A 14 -14.09 8.22 9.56
CA MET A 14 -13.09 7.39 10.23
C MET A 14 -11.79 7.30 9.44
N LEU A 15 -11.86 7.14 8.11
CA LEU A 15 -10.69 7.14 7.23
C LEU A 15 -9.94 8.48 7.29
N TYR A 16 -10.65 9.60 7.21
CA TYR A 16 -10.04 10.92 7.26
C TYR A 16 -9.34 11.19 8.61
N PHE A 17 -10.05 11.03 9.73
CA PHE A 17 -9.48 11.30 11.05
C PHE A 17 -8.46 10.23 11.47
N GLY A 18 -8.67 8.98 11.05
CA GLY A 18 -7.71 7.90 11.22
C GLY A 18 -6.39 8.20 10.53
N ALA A 19 -6.43 8.63 9.26
CA ALA A 19 -5.26 9.08 8.52
C ALA A 19 -4.59 10.29 9.18
N GLU A 20 -5.36 11.30 9.60
CA GLU A 20 -4.82 12.48 10.27
C GLU A 20 -4.05 12.12 11.54
N TRP A 21 -4.61 11.23 12.37
CA TRP A 21 -3.98 10.80 13.61
C TRP A 21 -2.80 9.86 13.36
N LEU A 22 -2.92 8.95 12.40
CA LEU A 22 -1.81 8.10 11.98
C LEU A 22 -0.64 8.94 11.50
N VAL A 23 -0.85 9.93 10.63
CA VAL A 23 0.20 10.79 10.07
C VAL A 23 0.87 11.61 11.16
N ARG A 24 0.08 12.26 12.03
CA ARG A 24 0.62 13.04 13.16
C ARG A 24 1.40 12.17 14.14
N GLY A 25 0.88 10.99 14.47
CA GLY A 25 1.51 10.03 15.36
C GLY A 25 2.82 9.51 14.76
N ALA A 26 2.78 9.06 13.51
CA ALA A 26 3.93 8.52 12.79
C ALA A 26 5.03 9.57 12.58
N ALA A 27 4.70 10.78 12.13
CA ALA A 27 5.66 11.86 11.95
C ALA A 27 6.26 12.31 13.30
N GLY A 28 5.44 12.39 14.35
CA GLY A 28 5.91 12.71 15.70
C GLY A 28 6.84 11.64 16.26
N LEU A 29 6.49 10.35 16.12
CA LEU A 29 7.34 9.23 16.53
C LEU A 29 8.66 9.22 15.76
N ALA A 30 8.61 9.48 14.45
CA ALA A 30 9.82 9.57 13.62
C ALA A 30 10.82 10.57 14.23
N ARG A 31 10.35 11.79 14.50
CA ARG A 31 11.16 12.85 15.15
C ARG A 31 11.62 12.45 16.56
N ALA A 32 10.72 11.89 17.38
CA ALA A 32 11.01 11.52 18.77
C ALA A 32 12.02 10.38 18.92
N PHE A 33 12.18 9.55 17.89
CA PHE A 33 13.19 8.50 17.80
C PHE A 33 14.40 8.88 16.94
N GLY A 34 14.42 10.08 16.36
CA GLY A 34 15.50 10.54 15.48
C GLY A 34 15.61 9.73 14.19
N VAL A 35 14.49 9.23 13.67
CA VAL A 35 14.42 8.47 12.40
C VAL A 35 13.69 9.28 11.34
N ALA A 36 14.07 9.11 10.07
CA ALA A 36 13.42 9.79 8.96
C ALA A 36 11.93 9.37 8.86
N PRO A 37 10.98 10.29 8.61
CA PRO A 37 9.57 9.95 8.40
C PRO A 37 9.35 8.93 7.27
N LEU A 38 10.22 8.96 6.25
CA LEU A 38 10.30 7.95 5.18
C LEU A 38 10.40 6.53 5.75
N VAL A 39 11.27 6.30 6.75
CA VAL A 39 11.51 4.97 7.33
C VAL A 39 10.25 4.46 8.02
N ILE A 40 9.55 5.33 8.75
CA ILE A 40 8.27 4.97 9.39
C ILE A 40 7.20 4.66 8.33
N GLY A 41 7.15 5.45 7.24
CA GLY A 41 6.29 5.19 6.09
C GLY A 41 6.54 3.83 5.44
N LEU A 42 7.82 3.51 5.18
CA LEU A 42 8.24 2.24 4.56
C LEU A 42 8.02 1.01 5.44
N THR A 43 7.89 1.18 6.75
CA THR A 43 7.82 0.09 7.73
C THR A 43 6.50 0.07 8.48
N VAL A 44 6.38 0.76 9.60
CA VAL A 44 5.26 0.58 10.53
C VAL A 44 3.94 1.02 9.92
N VAL A 45 3.93 2.09 9.11
CA VAL A 45 2.71 2.56 8.44
C VAL A 45 2.27 1.56 7.37
N SER A 46 3.15 1.20 6.44
CA SER A 46 2.83 0.24 5.37
C SER A 46 2.43 -1.13 5.90
N TYR A 47 3.10 -1.62 6.94
CA TYR A 47 2.76 -2.91 7.56
C TYR A 47 1.38 -2.88 8.21
N GLY A 48 1.05 -1.74 8.84
CA GLY A 48 -0.23 -1.53 9.48
C GLY A 48 -1.36 -1.43 8.47
N THR A 49 -1.20 -0.59 7.44
CA THR A 49 -2.24 -0.37 6.43
C THR A 49 -2.47 -1.60 5.56
N SER A 50 -1.42 -2.41 5.30
CA SER A 50 -1.52 -3.63 4.48
C SER A 50 -1.82 -4.90 5.28
N ALA A 51 -2.16 -4.78 6.57
CA ALA A 51 -2.64 -5.91 7.37
C ALA A 51 -3.96 -6.52 6.87
N PRO A 52 -4.95 -5.76 6.36
CA PRO A 52 -6.14 -6.30 5.72
C PRO A 52 -5.80 -7.19 4.51
N GLU A 53 -4.88 -6.78 3.66
CA GLU A 53 -4.40 -7.55 2.51
C GLU A 53 -3.80 -8.88 2.96
N LEU A 54 -3.02 -8.87 4.04
CA LEU A 54 -2.45 -10.10 4.60
C LEU A 54 -3.54 -11.05 5.05
N ALA A 55 -4.53 -10.53 5.79
CA ALA A 55 -5.66 -11.32 6.27
C ALA A 55 -6.48 -11.90 5.10
N VAL A 56 -6.74 -11.11 4.06
CA VAL A 56 -7.47 -11.54 2.86
C VAL A 56 -6.70 -12.61 2.11
N SER A 57 -5.41 -12.40 1.82
CA SER A 57 -4.59 -13.37 1.07
C SER A 57 -4.41 -14.70 1.82
N VAL A 58 -4.12 -14.65 3.12
CA VAL A 58 -3.98 -15.86 3.95
C VAL A 58 -5.31 -16.61 4.05
N THR A 59 -6.42 -15.90 4.30
CA THR A 59 -7.75 -16.52 4.40
C THR A 59 -8.19 -17.12 3.06
N ALA A 60 -7.92 -16.44 1.94
CA ALA A 60 -8.21 -16.95 0.61
C ALA A 60 -7.42 -18.24 0.33
N ALA A 61 -6.12 -18.25 0.62
CA ALA A 61 -5.27 -19.42 0.43
C ALA A 61 -5.74 -20.59 1.30
N LEU A 62 -6.03 -20.37 2.59
CA LEU A 62 -6.57 -21.39 3.51
C LEU A 62 -7.89 -21.99 3.02
N ASN A 63 -8.72 -21.21 2.34
CA ASN A 63 -9.96 -21.65 1.73
C ASN A 63 -9.80 -22.25 0.32
N GLY A 64 -8.56 -22.45 -0.15
CA GLY A 64 -8.27 -23.01 -1.48
C GLY A 64 -8.54 -22.06 -2.64
N LYS A 65 -8.71 -20.76 -2.38
CA LYS A 65 -8.96 -19.72 -3.38
C LYS A 65 -7.64 -19.02 -3.77
N SER A 66 -6.74 -19.77 -4.40
CA SER A 66 -5.40 -19.32 -4.79
C SER A 66 -5.41 -18.06 -5.65
N ASP A 67 -6.35 -17.95 -6.60
CA ASP A 67 -6.41 -16.80 -7.51
C ASP A 67 -6.75 -15.51 -6.77
N ILE A 68 -7.59 -15.58 -5.74
CA ILE A 68 -7.89 -14.43 -4.87
C ILE A 68 -6.65 -14.07 -4.05
N ALA A 69 -5.90 -15.05 -3.55
CA ALA A 69 -4.72 -14.78 -2.73
C ALA A 69 -3.62 -14.03 -3.51
N VAL A 70 -3.34 -14.46 -4.76
CA VAL A 70 -2.36 -13.81 -5.65
C VAL A 70 -2.90 -12.51 -6.23
N GLY A 71 -4.15 -12.53 -6.72
CA GLY A 71 -4.82 -11.36 -7.29
C GLY A 71 -4.92 -10.21 -6.29
N ASN A 72 -5.15 -10.50 -5.01
CA ASN A 72 -5.13 -9.50 -3.95
C ASN A 72 -3.75 -8.82 -3.83
N VAL A 73 -2.66 -9.60 -3.84
CA VAL A 73 -1.30 -9.05 -3.76
C VAL A 73 -0.96 -8.22 -5.01
N VAL A 74 -1.11 -8.80 -6.20
CA VAL A 74 -0.71 -8.14 -7.47
C VAL A 74 -1.60 -6.92 -7.74
N GLY A 75 -2.92 -7.07 -7.58
CA GLY A 75 -3.88 -5.99 -7.75
C GLY A 75 -3.64 -4.83 -6.79
N SER A 76 -3.34 -5.10 -5.51
CA SER A 76 -3.03 -4.06 -4.54
C SER A 76 -1.75 -3.29 -4.88
N ASN A 77 -0.72 -3.96 -5.42
CA ASN A 77 0.48 -3.25 -5.91
C ASN A 77 0.16 -2.30 -7.07
N VAL A 78 -0.62 -2.80 -8.03
CA VAL A 78 -1.06 -1.99 -9.18
C VAL A 78 -1.93 -0.81 -8.74
N ALA A 79 -2.82 -1.00 -7.77
CA ALA A 79 -3.63 0.05 -7.17
C ALA A 79 -2.78 1.07 -6.39
N ASN A 80 -1.82 0.61 -5.59
CA ASN A 80 -0.98 1.50 -4.79
C ASN A 80 -0.18 2.48 -5.67
N ILE A 81 0.36 2.04 -6.80
CA ILE A 81 1.09 2.92 -7.72
C ILE A 81 0.13 3.65 -8.67
N GLY A 82 -0.77 2.92 -9.32
CA GLY A 82 -1.65 3.47 -10.35
C GLY A 82 -2.72 4.42 -9.79
N LEU A 83 -3.42 3.97 -8.75
CA LEU A 83 -4.51 4.73 -8.14
C LEU A 83 -4.02 5.64 -7.02
N ILE A 84 -3.34 5.09 -6.01
CA ILE A 84 -3.07 5.84 -4.78
C ILE A 84 -2.03 6.93 -5.00
N LEU A 85 -0.86 6.56 -5.52
CA LEU A 85 0.16 7.55 -5.86
C LEU A 85 -0.33 8.49 -6.97
N GLY A 86 -1.09 7.97 -7.94
CA GLY A 86 -1.72 8.76 -9.00
C GLY A 86 -2.64 9.87 -8.49
N VAL A 87 -3.65 9.50 -7.69
CA VAL A 87 -4.60 10.42 -7.05
C VAL A 87 -3.89 11.37 -6.10
N THR A 88 -2.95 10.87 -5.30
CA THR A 88 -2.15 11.69 -4.40
C THR A 88 -1.41 12.77 -5.18
N ALA A 89 -0.73 12.41 -6.27
CA ALA A 89 0.01 13.37 -7.10
C ALA A 89 -0.90 14.39 -7.83
N LEU A 90 -2.11 14.00 -8.22
CA LEU A 90 -3.09 14.91 -8.81
C LEU A 90 -3.56 15.98 -7.79
N ILE A 91 -3.84 15.56 -6.56
CA ILE A 91 -4.38 16.43 -5.50
C ILE A 91 -3.25 17.25 -4.86
N ALA A 92 -2.24 16.57 -4.34
CA ALA A 92 -1.12 17.10 -3.58
C ALA A 92 0.21 16.48 -4.05
N PRO A 93 0.85 17.04 -5.10
CA PRO A 93 2.09 16.53 -5.68
C PRO A 93 3.17 16.21 -4.62
N PRO A 94 3.47 14.93 -4.35
CA PRO A 94 4.36 14.59 -3.26
C PRO A 94 5.83 14.79 -3.65
N LYS A 95 6.63 15.28 -2.71
CA LYS A 95 8.09 15.27 -2.80
C LYS A 95 8.63 13.85 -2.66
N VAL A 96 9.70 13.55 -3.39
CA VAL A 96 10.36 12.24 -3.38
C VAL A 96 11.71 12.36 -2.70
N ASP A 97 11.95 11.50 -1.72
CA ASP A 97 13.22 11.42 -1.01
C ASP A 97 14.30 10.73 -1.88
N PRO A 98 15.51 11.31 -2.04
CA PRO A 98 16.58 10.72 -2.82
C PRO A 98 17.01 9.31 -2.35
N THR A 99 16.93 9.04 -1.05
CA THR A 99 17.21 7.73 -0.45
C THR A 99 16.22 6.69 -0.97
N LEU A 100 14.95 7.04 -1.09
CA LEU A 100 13.92 6.17 -1.66
C LEU A 100 14.29 5.76 -3.10
N ILE A 101 14.72 6.71 -3.93
CA ILE A 101 15.09 6.45 -5.33
C ILE A 101 16.30 5.52 -5.42
N ARG A 102 17.34 5.81 -4.63
CA ARG A 102 18.63 5.11 -4.73
C ARG A 102 18.58 3.70 -4.14
N ARG A 103 17.76 3.48 -3.12
CA ARG A 103 17.76 2.24 -2.34
C ARG A 103 16.48 1.44 -2.51
N GLU A 104 15.32 2.06 -2.31
CA GLU A 104 14.06 1.31 -2.17
C GLU A 104 13.39 1.01 -3.50
N ILE A 105 13.54 1.87 -4.51
CA ILE A 105 13.06 1.58 -5.87
C ILE A 105 13.78 0.38 -6.51
N PRO A 106 15.11 0.21 -6.40
CA PRO A 106 15.78 -1.03 -6.81
C PRO A 106 15.22 -2.28 -6.13
N TRP A 107 14.97 -2.23 -4.81
CA TRP A 107 14.34 -3.35 -4.08
C TRP A 107 12.95 -3.65 -4.65
N LEU A 108 12.15 -2.61 -4.91
CA LEU A 108 10.80 -2.77 -5.46
C LEU A 108 10.84 -3.41 -6.86
N LEU A 109 11.76 -2.97 -7.73
CA LEU A 109 11.93 -3.57 -9.06
C LEU A 109 12.33 -5.05 -8.99
N ILE A 110 13.24 -5.41 -8.08
CA ILE A 110 13.66 -6.80 -7.86
C ILE A 110 12.49 -7.64 -7.33
N ALA A 111 11.75 -7.12 -6.36
CA ALA A 111 10.58 -7.79 -5.79
C ALA A 111 9.51 -8.00 -6.89
N THR A 112 9.16 -6.97 -7.65
CA THR A 112 8.22 -7.05 -8.78
C THR A 112 8.65 -8.09 -9.82
N LEU A 113 9.94 -8.12 -10.19
CA LEU A 113 10.45 -9.10 -11.17
C LEU A 113 10.44 -10.53 -10.62
N SER A 114 10.58 -10.72 -9.30
CA SER A 114 10.59 -12.05 -8.69
C SER A 114 9.24 -12.78 -8.85
N VAL A 115 8.12 -12.05 -8.87
CA VAL A 115 6.77 -12.64 -8.94
C VAL A 115 6.56 -13.49 -10.21
N PRO A 116 6.69 -12.95 -11.44
CA PRO A 116 6.51 -13.77 -12.64
C PRO A 116 7.54 -14.91 -12.74
N LEU A 117 8.77 -14.73 -12.24
CA LEU A 117 9.81 -15.77 -12.27
C LEU A 117 9.44 -16.97 -11.40
N ILE A 118 8.94 -16.71 -10.18
CA ILE A 118 8.48 -17.76 -9.27
C ILE A 118 7.27 -18.50 -9.86
N MET A 119 6.36 -17.77 -10.53
CA MET A 119 5.16 -18.37 -11.15
C MET A 119 5.45 -19.26 -12.37
N LEU A 120 6.69 -19.27 -12.90
CA LEU A 120 7.08 -20.23 -13.95
C LEU A 120 7.05 -21.68 -13.46
N GLY A 121 7.19 -21.90 -12.14
CA GLY A 121 7.08 -23.22 -11.52
C GLY A 121 5.65 -23.75 -11.42
N ASN A 122 4.64 -23.02 -11.91
CA ASN A 122 3.20 -23.32 -11.77
C ASN A 122 2.70 -23.43 -10.32
N GLN A 123 3.51 -22.98 -9.36
CA GLN A 123 3.18 -22.93 -7.94
C GLN A 123 4.11 -21.94 -7.23
N ILE A 124 3.57 -21.16 -6.29
CA ILE A 124 4.37 -20.47 -5.28
C ILE A 124 4.45 -21.40 -4.06
N GLY A 125 5.57 -22.08 -3.92
CA GLY A 125 5.82 -23.06 -2.88
C GLY A 125 6.31 -22.42 -1.58
N ARG A 126 6.56 -23.28 -0.57
CA ARG A 126 7.09 -22.85 0.73
C ARG A 126 8.52 -22.35 0.64
N LEU A 127 9.33 -22.85 -0.30
CA LEU A 127 10.70 -22.40 -0.48
C LEU A 127 10.71 -20.95 -0.97
N GLU A 128 9.94 -20.66 -2.01
CA GLU A 128 9.77 -19.31 -2.54
C GLU A 128 9.15 -18.40 -1.49
N GLY A 129 8.18 -18.91 -0.73
CA GLY A 129 7.61 -18.21 0.42
C GLY A 129 8.62 -17.83 1.50
N ALA A 130 9.52 -18.76 1.86
CA ALA A 130 10.61 -18.52 2.79
C ALA A 130 11.58 -17.46 2.26
N LEU A 131 11.96 -17.55 0.99
CA LEU A 131 12.87 -16.59 0.35
C LEU A 131 12.28 -15.17 0.32
N LEU A 132 11.01 -15.03 -0.07
CA LEU A 132 10.29 -13.75 -0.06
C LEU A 132 10.20 -13.19 1.36
N THR A 133 9.81 -14.01 2.34
CA THR A 133 9.67 -13.60 3.75
C THR A 133 11.02 -13.18 4.35
N LEU A 134 12.09 -13.93 4.08
CA LEU A 134 13.45 -13.55 4.48
C LEU A 134 13.89 -12.26 3.79
N GLY A 135 13.49 -12.04 2.52
CA GLY A 135 13.66 -10.79 1.82
C GLY A 135 12.97 -9.62 2.53
N ALA A 136 11.73 -9.79 2.99
CA ALA A 136 11.01 -8.76 3.76
C ALA A 136 11.72 -8.42 5.07
N ILE A 137 12.19 -9.45 5.80
CA ILE A 137 12.95 -9.27 7.05
C ILE A 137 14.27 -8.54 6.77
N ALA A 138 15.01 -8.96 5.74
CA ALA A 138 16.26 -8.33 5.35
C ALA A 138 16.05 -6.86 4.95
N PHE A 139 15.05 -6.57 4.11
CA PHE A 139 14.65 -5.22 3.73
C PHE A 139 14.37 -4.36 4.98
N THR A 140 13.51 -4.84 5.89
CA THR A 140 13.17 -4.14 7.14
C THR A 140 14.41 -3.81 7.97
N ILE A 141 15.29 -4.79 8.18
CA ILE A 141 16.51 -4.61 8.97
C ILE A 141 17.43 -3.59 8.30
N LEU A 142 17.59 -3.63 6.98
CA LEU A 142 18.44 -2.71 6.23
C LEU A 142 17.90 -1.28 6.28
N THR A 143 16.59 -1.09 6.11
CA THR A 143 15.93 0.22 6.21
C THR A 143 16.07 0.79 7.62
N LEU A 144 15.84 -0.01 8.67
CA LEU A 144 16.00 0.41 10.06
C LEU A 144 17.47 0.69 10.45
N LYS A 145 18.43 -0.06 9.91
CA LYS A 145 19.86 0.19 10.16
C LYS A 145 20.31 1.51 9.58
N THR A 146 19.90 1.84 8.36
CA THR A 146 20.28 3.12 7.74
C THR A 146 19.62 4.29 8.44
N ALA A 147 18.41 4.10 8.99
CA ALA A 147 17.78 5.09 9.85
C ALA A 147 18.62 5.43 11.11
N ARG A 148 19.44 4.49 11.59
CA ARG A 148 20.32 4.66 12.76
C ARG A 148 21.73 5.14 12.42
N GLN A 149 22.19 4.97 11.17
CA GLN A 149 23.59 5.20 10.78
C GLN A 149 23.90 6.62 10.28
N GLY A 150 22.92 7.51 10.23
CA GLY A 150 23.20 8.95 10.11
C GLY A 150 23.73 9.40 8.75
N ASP A 151 23.10 8.99 7.64
CA ASP A 151 23.19 9.73 6.38
C ASP A 151 22.37 11.04 6.48
N GLY A 152 22.86 11.95 7.33
CA GLY A 152 23.17 13.32 6.93
C GLY A 152 22.13 14.16 6.20
N GLU A 153 20.91 14.22 6.69
CA GLU A 153 20.23 15.51 6.92
C GLU A 153 19.42 15.28 8.20
N GLN A 154 19.98 15.69 9.34
CA GLN A 154 19.13 16.10 10.43
C GLN A 154 18.24 17.17 9.81
N ALA A 155 17.00 16.79 9.45
CA ALA A 155 15.95 17.77 9.20
C ALA A 155 16.11 18.77 10.35
N GLU A 156 16.32 20.05 10.05
CA GLU A 156 16.32 21.10 11.06
C GLU A 156 15.06 20.87 11.89
N LEU A 157 15.23 20.22 13.04
CA LEU A 157 14.14 19.83 13.91
C LEU A 157 13.78 21.15 14.57
N GLU A 158 12.85 21.88 13.95
CA GLU A 158 12.19 23.02 14.56
C GLU A 158 11.91 22.69 16.03
N GLU A 159 12.30 23.62 16.90
CA GLU A 159 12.16 23.50 18.35
C GLU A 159 10.76 22.99 18.70
N ILE A 160 10.79 21.99 19.56
CA ILE A 160 9.67 21.13 19.92
C ILE A 160 8.48 21.97 20.40
N ASP A 161 7.27 21.66 19.97
CA ASP A 161 6.14 21.75 20.89
C ASP A 161 6.22 20.52 21.81
N GLU A 162 7.00 20.63 22.90
CA GLU A 162 7.22 19.58 23.92
C GLU A 162 5.91 19.09 24.57
N SER A 163 4.75 19.63 24.20
CA SER A 163 3.48 19.38 24.86
C SER A 163 2.98 17.92 24.81
N ARG A 164 3.47 17.08 23.88
CA ARG A 164 3.00 15.68 23.75
C ARG A 164 4.11 14.65 23.93
N GLY A 165 4.03 13.89 25.02
CA GLY A 165 4.96 12.78 25.29
C GLY A 165 4.89 11.65 24.25
N LYS A 166 5.97 10.86 24.15
CA LYS A 166 6.11 9.71 23.21
C LYS A 166 4.92 8.73 23.28
N LEU A 167 4.39 8.50 24.47
CA LEU A 167 3.23 7.63 24.68
C LEU A 167 1.97 8.17 23.98
N THR A 168 1.75 9.49 24.01
CA THR A 168 0.64 10.14 23.32
C THR A 168 0.76 10.01 21.81
N LEU A 169 1.97 10.18 21.27
CA LEU A 169 2.24 10.02 19.83
C LEU A 169 2.02 8.57 19.38
N PHE A 170 2.47 7.61 20.19
CA PHE A 170 2.24 6.20 19.96
C PHE A 170 0.76 5.82 20.05
N GLY A 171 0.04 6.36 21.04
CA GLY A 171 -1.41 6.20 21.15
C GLY A 171 -2.15 6.79 19.94
N LEU A 172 -1.75 7.96 19.47
CA LEU A 172 -2.32 8.60 18.28
C LEU A 172 -2.08 7.77 17.02
N PHE A 173 -0.87 7.22 16.87
CA PHE A 173 -0.54 6.30 15.79
C PHE A 173 -1.43 5.05 15.81
N LEU A 174 -1.54 4.37 16.95
CA LEU A 174 -2.33 3.13 17.07
C LEU A 174 -3.82 3.36 16.86
N VAL A 175 -4.39 4.40 17.48
CA VAL A 175 -5.81 4.75 17.31
C VAL A 175 -6.08 5.17 15.87
N GLY A 176 -5.18 5.96 15.27
CA GLY A 176 -5.28 6.34 13.86
C GLY A 176 -5.28 5.14 12.92
N LEU A 177 -4.37 4.19 13.14
CA LEU A 177 -4.30 2.95 12.37
C LEU A 177 -5.57 2.10 12.53
N ALA A 178 -6.04 1.91 13.77
CA ALA A 178 -7.26 1.15 14.03
C ALA A 178 -8.48 1.81 13.36
N MET A 179 -8.59 3.14 13.44
CA MET A 179 -9.66 3.88 12.77
C MET A 179 -9.59 3.80 11.24
N LEU A 180 -8.39 3.77 10.65
CA LEU A 180 -8.22 3.58 9.22
C LEU A 180 -8.74 2.22 8.77
N VAL A 181 -8.28 1.15 9.43
CA VAL A 181 -8.68 -0.23 9.09
C VAL A 181 -10.18 -0.42 9.27
N LEU A 182 -10.71 -0.08 10.45
CA LEU A 182 -12.14 -0.20 10.73
C LEU A 182 -12.98 0.74 9.85
N GLY A 183 -12.47 1.93 9.55
CA GLY A 183 -13.13 2.91 8.68
C GLY A 183 -13.24 2.42 7.25
N GLY A 184 -12.19 1.74 6.75
CA GLY A 184 -12.18 1.05 5.46
C GLY A 184 -13.28 -0.01 5.39
N ASP A 185 -13.34 -0.92 6.35
CA ASP A 185 -14.37 -1.98 6.41
C ASP A 185 -15.79 -1.38 6.43
N VAL A 186 -16.04 -0.40 7.30
CA VAL A 186 -17.34 0.28 7.41
C VAL A 186 -17.71 0.98 6.10
N PHE A 187 -16.75 1.64 5.45
CA PHE A 187 -16.98 2.30 4.17
C PHE A 187 -17.33 1.29 3.07
N VAL A 188 -16.57 0.21 2.97
CA VAL A 188 -16.77 -0.86 1.97
C VAL A 188 -18.13 -1.52 2.16
N ASP A 189 -18.52 -1.86 3.40
CA ASP A 189 -19.85 -2.41 3.70
C ASP A 189 -20.99 -1.49 3.28
N GLY A 190 -20.83 -0.17 3.51
CA GLY A 190 -21.77 0.84 3.04
C GLY A 190 -21.85 0.86 1.51
N ALA A 191 -20.71 0.85 0.82
CA ALA A 191 -20.63 0.85 -0.64
C ALA A 191 -21.27 -0.40 -1.26
N ILE A 192 -20.99 -1.59 -0.70
CA ILE A 192 -21.62 -2.85 -1.11
C ILE A 192 -23.14 -2.77 -0.94
N GLY A 193 -23.60 -2.27 0.21
CA GLY A 193 -25.03 -2.14 0.51
C GLY A 193 -25.76 -1.21 -0.47
N VAL A 194 -25.13 -0.10 -0.85
CA VAL A 194 -25.65 0.80 -1.89
C VAL A 194 -25.66 0.10 -3.26
N ALA A 195 -24.55 -0.50 -3.67
CA ALA A 195 -24.40 -1.16 -4.97
C ALA A 195 -25.43 -2.29 -5.20
N LYS A 196 -25.67 -3.14 -4.18
CA LYS A 196 -26.68 -4.20 -4.25
C LYS A 196 -28.08 -3.65 -4.50
N ARG A 197 -28.42 -2.48 -3.96
CA ARG A 197 -29.74 -1.83 -4.18
C ARG A 197 -29.90 -1.26 -5.58
N TYR A 198 -28.80 -0.86 -6.22
CA TYR A 198 -28.79 -0.45 -7.62
C TYR A 198 -28.72 -1.64 -8.60
N GLY A 199 -28.87 -2.88 -8.10
CA GLY A 199 -28.90 -4.08 -8.94
C GLY A 199 -27.54 -4.52 -9.46
N MET A 200 -26.44 -3.99 -8.89
CA MET A 200 -25.10 -4.46 -9.25
C MET A 200 -24.92 -5.91 -8.80
N SER A 201 -24.39 -6.76 -9.67
CA SER A 201 -24.13 -8.16 -9.36
C SER A 201 -22.99 -8.29 -8.34
N GLU A 202 -22.99 -9.38 -7.56
CA GLU A 202 -21.93 -9.64 -6.59
C GLU A 202 -20.54 -9.72 -7.25
N ARG A 203 -20.48 -10.22 -8.49
CA ARG A 203 -19.25 -10.23 -9.30
C ARG A 203 -18.72 -8.82 -9.55
N VAL A 204 -19.58 -7.90 -10.01
CA VAL A 204 -19.18 -6.52 -10.29
C VAL A 204 -18.74 -5.82 -9.00
N ILE A 205 -19.48 -6.02 -7.91
CA ILE A 205 -19.13 -5.47 -6.59
C ILE A 205 -17.77 -5.97 -6.11
N GLY A 206 -17.51 -7.28 -6.23
CA GLY A 206 -16.24 -7.88 -5.85
C GLY A 206 -15.05 -7.36 -6.66
N LEU A 207 -15.20 -7.26 -7.98
CA LEU A 207 -14.15 -6.80 -8.90
C LEU A 207 -13.87 -5.29 -8.82
N THR A 208 -14.77 -4.50 -8.21
CA THR A 208 -14.65 -3.03 -8.17
C THR A 208 -14.56 -2.50 -6.74
N ILE A 209 -15.68 -2.51 -6.01
CA ILE A 209 -15.80 -1.91 -4.68
C ILE A 209 -14.91 -2.61 -3.66
N VAL A 210 -14.95 -3.94 -3.62
CA VAL A 210 -14.17 -4.71 -2.64
C VAL A 210 -12.68 -4.64 -2.97
N ALA A 211 -12.33 -4.79 -4.25
CA ALA A 211 -10.95 -4.71 -4.73
C ALA A 211 -10.29 -3.37 -4.44
N VAL A 212 -11.00 -2.25 -4.60
CA VAL A 212 -10.50 -0.92 -4.22
C VAL A 212 -10.56 -0.70 -2.70
N GLY A 213 -11.51 -1.38 -2.04
CA GLY A 213 -11.84 -1.21 -0.64
C GLY A 213 -10.69 -1.50 0.32
N THR A 214 -9.93 -2.57 0.09
CA THR A 214 -8.81 -2.94 0.96
C THR A 214 -7.68 -1.92 0.94
N SER A 215 -7.53 -1.18 -0.17
CA SER A 215 -6.51 -0.14 -0.33
C SER A 215 -6.97 1.27 0.10
N LEU A 216 -8.18 1.41 0.66
CA LEU A 216 -8.66 2.68 1.20
C LEU A 216 -7.80 3.20 2.38
N PRO A 217 -7.34 2.36 3.33
CA PRO A 217 -6.42 2.78 4.38
C PRO A 217 -5.14 3.41 3.82
N GLU A 218 -4.50 2.78 2.83
CA GLU A 218 -3.32 3.28 2.14
C GLU A 218 -3.59 4.60 1.42
N LEU A 219 -4.72 4.69 0.71
CA LEU A 219 -5.12 5.90 0.00
C LEU A 219 -5.27 7.06 0.98
N ALA A 220 -6.01 6.85 2.07
CA ALA A 220 -6.25 7.86 3.08
C ALA A 220 -4.94 8.28 3.76
N ALA A 221 -4.12 7.32 4.18
CA ALA A 221 -2.83 7.59 4.83
C ALA A 221 -1.88 8.38 3.92
N SER A 222 -1.68 7.94 2.67
CA SER A 222 -0.77 8.58 1.73
C SER A 222 -1.25 9.97 1.27
N LEU A 223 -2.56 10.12 1.00
CA LEU A 223 -3.13 11.40 0.60
C LEU A 223 -3.07 12.43 1.73
N VAL A 224 -3.47 12.04 2.95
CA VAL A 224 -3.40 12.96 4.10
C VAL A 224 -1.96 13.28 4.46
N ALA A 225 -1.02 12.33 4.36
CA ALA A 225 0.40 12.61 4.54
C ALA A 225 0.89 13.69 3.57
N ALA A 226 0.56 13.59 2.28
CA ALA A 226 0.91 14.59 1.28
C ALA A 226 0.25 15.95 1.58
N LEU A 227 -1.05 15.97 1.91
CA LEU A 227 -1.79 17.20 2.26
C LEU A 227 -1.24 17.90 3.51
N ARG A 228 -0.65 17.15 4.45
CA ARG A 228 -0.03 17.68 5.67
C ARG A 228 1.46 17.99 5.52
N GLY A 229 1.99 17.92 4.30
CA GLY A 229 3.40 18.23 4.04
C GLY A 229 4.38 17.12 4.43
N HIS A 230 3.90 15.94 4.82
CA HIS A 230 4.70 14.74 5.11
C HIS A 230 4.75 13.81 3.89
N SER A 231 5.14 14.37 2.74
CA SER A 231 5.10 13.65 1.45
C SER A 231 5.98 12.39 1.45
N GLU A 232 7.15 12.47 2.08
CA GLU A 232 8.10 11.37 2.24
C GLU A 232 7.50 10.18 3.00
N LEU A 233 6.63 10.44 3.99
CA LEU A 233 5.87 9.41 4.68
C LEU A 233 4.81 8.79 3.77
N GLY A 234 4.10 9.61 2.99
CA GLY A 234 3.05 9.14 2.08
C GLY A 234 3.58 8.30 0.91
N VAL A 235 4.68 8.72 0.29
CA VAL A 235 5.36 7.96 -0.78
C VAL A 235 6.05 6.72 -0.19
N GLY A 236 6.66 6.86 0.99
CA GLY A 236 7.19 5.73 1.76
C GLY A 236 6.13 4.66 2.04
N ASN A 237 4.92 5.08 2.41
CA ASN A 237 3.79 4.17 2.60
C ASN A 237 3.45 3.40 1.31
N VAL A 238 3.33 4.09 0.17
CA VAL A 238 3.05 3.43 -1.12
C VAL A 238 4.12 2.39 -1.47
N VAL A 239 5.40 2.79 -1.47
CA VAL A 239 6.51 1.92 -1.86
C VAL A 239 6.67 0.77 -0.86
N GLY A 240 6.58 1.06 0.44
CA GLY A 240 6.63 0.08 1.51
C GLY A 240 5.51 -0.94 1.41
N SER A 241 4.28 -0.51 1.12
CA SER A 241 3.12 -1.41 0.98
C SER A 241 3.28 -2.34 -0.22
N ASN A 242 3.82 -1.86 -1.35
CA ASN A 242 4.12 -2.73 -2.50
C ASN A 242 5.16 -3.81 -2.14
N LEU A 243 6.27 -3.39 -1.52
CA LEU A 243 7.32 -4.31 -1.05
C LEU A 243 6.79 -5.32 -0.04
N PHE A 244 5.96 -4.88 0.90
CA PHE A 244 5.34 -5.73 1.91
C PHE A 244 4.37 -6.74 1.28
N ASN A 245 3.54 -6.30 0.35
CA ASN A 245 2.60 -7.14 -0.36
C ASN A 245 3.34 -8.28 -1.10
N ILE A 246 4.42 -7.95 -1.82
CA ILE A 246 5.18 -8.96 -2.57
C ILE A 246 6.05 -9.83 -1.66
N LEU A 247 6.83 -9.24 -0.75
CA LEU A 247 7.82 -9.98 0.02
C LEU A 247 7.19 -10.67 1.24
N LEU A 248 6.37 -9.96 2.01
CA LEU A 248 5.79 -10.53 3.23
C LEU A 248 4.44 -11.21 2.97
N ILE A 249 3.47 -10.54 2.34
CA ILE A 249 2.12 -11.11 2.23
C ILE A 249 2.14 -12.35 1.35
N LEU A 250 2.67 -12.26 0.14
CA LEU A 250 2.79 -13.42 -0.75
C LEU A 250 3.66 -14.51 -0.10
N GLY A 251 4.76 -14.11 0.55
CA GLY A 251 5.70 -15.03 1.20
C GLY A 251 5.08 -15.81 2.37
N VAL A 252 4.44 -15.11 3.30
CA VAL A 252 3.73 -15.72 4.44
C VAL A 252 2.55 -16.55 3.96
N THR A 253 1.80 -16.07 2.98
CA THR A 253 0.65 -16.80 2.44
C THR A 253 1.09 -18.14 1.85
N SER A 254 2.17 -18.18 1.07
CA SER A 254 2.68 -19.44 0.49
C SER A 254 3.36 -20.36 1.50
N LEU A 255 3.93 -19.82 2.58
CA LEU A 255 4.41 -20.61 3.73
C LEU A 255 3.25 -21.33 4.44
N VAL A 256 2.17 -20.59 4.72
CA VAL A 256 0.95 -21.13 5.33
C VAL A 256 0.33 -22.20 4.43
N ARG A 257 0.11 -21.86 3.16
CA ARG A 257 -0.45 -22.78 2.17
C ARG A 257 0.16 -22.52 0.79
N PRO A 258 0.87 -23.50 0.20
CA PRO A 258 1.38 -23.40 -1.17
C PRO A 258 0.25 -23.01 -2.13
N ILE A 259 0.58 -22.12 -3.08
CA ILE A 259 -0.41 -21.48 -3.94
C ILE A 259 -0.21 -22.00 -5.38
N PRO A 260 -1.02 -22.95 -5.86
CA PRO A 260 -1.04 -23.31 -7.28
C PRO A 260 -1.40 -22.08 -8.11
N THR A 261 -0.51 -21.66 -9.01
CA THR A 261 -0.72 -20.51 -9.90
C THR A 261 0.34 -20.52 -10.99
N SER A 262 -0.01 -20.07 -12.20
CA SER A 262 0.96 -19.93 -13.29
C SER A 262 0.97 -18.54 -13.87
N PHE A 263 2.05 -18.21 -14.59
CA PHE A 263 2.13 -16.97 -15.35
C PHE A 263 0.94 -16.78 -16.31
N GLN A 264 0.42 -17.87 -16.90
CA GLN A 264 -0.71 -17.78 -17.83
C GLN A 264 -2.05 -17.44 -17.15
N THR A 265 -2.15 -17.58 -15.82
CA THR A 265 -3.34 -17.20 -15.07
C THR A 265 -3.47 -15.69 -14.92
N PHE A 266 -2.35 -14.95 -14.87
CA PHE A 266 -2.31 -13.51 -14.55
C PHE A 266 -1.53 -12.65 -15.56
N PRO A 267 -1.67 -12.83 -16.89
CA PRO A 267 -0.81 -12.16 -17.86
C PRO A 267 -1.02 -10.63 -17.86
N VAL A 268 -2.26 -10.17 -17.71
CA VAL A 268 -2.60 -8.74 -17.68
C VAL A 268 -2.12 -8.10 -16.37
N ASP A 269 -2.35 -8.76 -15.24
CA ASP A 269 -1.97 -8.29 -13.90
C ASP A 269 -0.44 -8.18 -13.76
N LEU A 270 0.31 -9.20 -14.22
CA LEU A 270 1.77 -9.19 -14.17
C LEU A 270 2.37 -8.15 -15.11
N LEU A 271 1.78 -7.96 -16.30
CA LEU A 271 2.18 -6.89 -17.21
C LEU A 271 1.92 -5.51 -16.58
N ALA A 272 0.72 -5.31 -16.03
CA ALA A 272 0.36 -4.06 -15.37
C ALA A 272 1.29 -3.77 -14.19
N LEU A 273 1.57 -4.76 -13.33
CA LEU A 273 2.51 -4.65 -12.22
C LEU A 273 3.91 -4.21 -12.69
N GLY A 274 4.44 -4.84 -13.74
CA GLY A 274 5.73 -4.48 -14.32
C GLY A 274 5.74 -3.06 -14.89
N VAL A 275 4.72 -2.69 -15.66
CA VAL A 275 4.59 -1.37 -16.30
C VAL A 275 4.46 -0.26 -15.25
N VAL A 276 3.57 -0.39 -14.27
CA VAL A 276 3.38 0.66 -13.25
C VAL A 276 4.62 0.78 -12.36
N THR A 277 5.28 -0.32 -12.00
CA THR A 277 6.51 -0.28 -11.21
C THR A 277 7.64 0.37 -11.99
N LEU A 278 7.81 0.03 -13.26
CA LEU A 278 8.83 0.64 -14.12
C LEU A 278 8.56 2.13 -14.33
N ALA A 279 7.30 2.50 -14.59
CA ALA A 279 6.89 3.89 -14.71
C ALA A 279 7.15 4.67 -13.42
N CYS A 280 6.86 4.09 -12.25
CA CYS A 280 7.21 4.63 -10.93
C CYS A 280 8.71 4.91 -10.82
N ALA A 281 9.54 3.92 -11.14
CA ALA A 281 10.99 4.06 -11.10
C ALA A 281 11.53 5.15 -12.06
N VAL A 282 10.96 5.26 -13.26
CA VAL A 282 11.37 6.26 -14.25
C VAL A 282 10.95 7.67 -13.82
N SER A 283 9.70 7.87 -13.40
CA SER A 283 9.19 9.17 -12.97
C SER A 283 9.95 9.72 -11.75
N MET A 284 10.44 8.84 -10.87
CA MET A 284 11.20 9.25 -9.70
C MET A 284 12.70 9.52 -9.98
N ARG A 285 13.30 8.98 -11.06
CA ARG A 285 14.76 9.05 -11.32
C ARG A 285 15.32 10.45 -11.60
N GLY A 286 14.49 11.40 -11.99
CA GLY A 286 14.92 12.77 -12.34
C GLY A 286 14.14 13.88 -11.64
N ALA A 287 13.11 13.55 -10.86
CA ALA A 287 12.19 14.51 -10.29
C ALA A 287 12.29 14.55 -8.77
N ARG A 288 12.32 15.76 -8.20
CA ARG A 288 12.17 15.97 -6.74
C ARG A 288 10.72 15.80 -6.29
N THR A 289 9.77 15.75 -7.22
CA THR A 289 8.32 15.70 -6.99
C THR A 289 7.62 14.87 -8.06
N ILE A 290 6.61 14.09 -7.68
CA ILE A 290 5.71 13.45 -8.65
C ILE A 290 4.60 14.45 -8.95
N GLY A 291 4.59 14.98 -10.17
CA GLY A 291 3.67 16.02 -10.59
C GLY A 291 2.30 15.50 -10.96
N ARG A 292 1.40 16.44 -11.26
CA ARG A 292 0.06 16.14 -11.76
C ARG A 292 0.05 15.38 -13.10
N PRO A 293 0.95 15.65 -14.07
CA PRO A 293 1.00 14.88 -15.31
C PRO A 293 1.30 13.40 -15.06
N GLU A 294 2.28 13.10 -14.21
CA GLU A 294 2.61 11.73 -13.78
C GLU A 294 1.44 11.11 -13.03
N GLY A 295 0.79 11.88 -12.14
CA GLY A 295 -0.41 11.44 -11.43
C GLY A 295 -1.56 11.05 -12.35
N GLY A 296 -1.85 11.89 -13.35
CA GLY A 296 -2.86 11.60 -14.37
C GLY A 296 -2.51 10.37 -15.20
N PHE A 297 -1.25 10.22 -15.58
CA PHE A 297 -0.75 9.04 -16.27
C PHE A 297 -0.96 7.75 -15.46
N TYR A 298 -0.64 7.75 -14.16
CA TYR A 298 -0.87 6.59 -13.30
C TYR A 298 -2.35 6.22 -13.17
N VAL A 299 -3.23 7.21 -13.01
CA VAL A 299 -4.68 6.97 -12.92
C VAL A 299 -5.23 6.39 -14.23
N VAL A 300 -4.75 6.88 -15.38
CA VAL A 300 -5.12 6.32 -16.69
C VAL A 300 -4.62 4.90 -16.85
N LEU A 301 -3.38 4.59 -16.45
CA LEU A 301 -2.86 3.23 -16.45
C LEU A 301 -3.69 2.30 -15.56
N TYR A 302 -4.08 2.75 -14.38
CA TYR A 302 -4.93 1.97 -13.47
C TYR A 302 -6.32 1.73 -14.06
N ALA A 303 -6.95 2.76 -14.63
CA ALA A 303 -8.24 2.63 -15.31
C ALA A 303 -8.17 1.67 -16.50
N ALA A 304 -7.09 1.73 -17.29
CA ALA A 304 -6.84 0.80 -18.39
C ALA A 304 -6.65 -0.64 -17.87
N PHE A 305 -5.90 -0.84 -16.79
CA PHE A 305 -5.75 -2.14 -16.14
C PHE A 305 -7.10 -2.73 -15.71
N ILE A 306 -7.93 -1.96 -14.98
CA ILE A 306 -9.27 -2.40 -14.57
C ILE A 306 -10.14 -2.73 -15.80
N GLY A 307 -10.10 -1.91 -16.84
CA GLY A 307 -10.83 -2.16 -18.09
C GLY A 307 -10.39 -3.45 -18.79
N LEU A 308 -9.08 -3.70 -18.86
CA LEU A 308 -8.54 -4.93 -19.46
C LEU A 308 -8.91 -6.17 -18.63
N VAL A 309 -8.78 -6.12 -17.31
CA VAL A 309 -9.18 -7.23 -16.43
C VAL A 309 -10.68 -7.49 -16.53
N ALA A 310 -11.51 -6.46 -16.62
CA ALA A 310 -12.96 -6.65 -16.76
C ALA A 310 -13.36 -7.31 -18.10
N VAL A 311 -12.55 -7.16 -19.15
CA VAL A 311 -12.81 -7.74 -20.48
C VAL A 311 -12.19 -9.12 -20.64
N PHE A 312 -11.00 -9.34 -20.09
CA PHE A 312 -10.18 -10.53 -20.33
C PHE A 312 -10.04 -11.47 -19.12
N GLY A 313 -10.55 -11.10 -17.94
CA GLY A 313 -10.52 -11.89 -16.68
C GLY A 313 -11.87 -12.49 -16.28
#